data_AF-A0A401PLW4-F1
#
_entry.id   AF-A0A401PLW4-F1
#
_cell.length_a   1.000
_cell.length_b   1.000
_cell.length_c   1.000
_cell.angle_alpha   90.00
_cell.angle_beta   90.00
_cell.angle_gamma   90.00
#
_symmetry.space_group_name_H-M   'P 1'
#
loop_
_entity.id
_entity.type
_entity.pdbx_description
1 polymer ?
#
loop_
_entity_poly.entity_id
_entity_poly.type
_entity_poly.pdbx_seq_one_letter_code
_entity_poly.pdbx_strand_id
1 'polypeptide(L)'
;DLFALDLDSYRYCGVNMTGFRILNTENLHVASIIEKWSMERLQASPSADSGLLDGIMTTDAALTYDAVHIVSMSYQRAPQMTVNSLQCHRHKPWRFGSRFMNFIKEAQWEGLTGRIVFNKSTGLRTDFDLDVVSLKEEGLEKIGTWDTINGLNITEISRGRGSNITDSLTNRSLIVTTVLEEPYVMFKKSDKPLSGNDRFEGYCIDLLKELSSILGFVYDIQLTQDGKYGTADDKGQWNGMVKELIDHVSSLGILDKILTSFCL
;
A
#
# COMPACT_ATOMS: atom_id res chain seq x y z
N ASP A 1 3.92 -12.64 7.41
CA ASP A 1 3.65 -11.26 7.84
C ASP A 1 3.96 -10.25 6.74
N LEU A 2 3.05 -10.03 5.79
CA LEU A 2 3.26 -9.04 4.73
C LEU A 2 3.55 -7.64 5.31
N PHE A 3 2.88 -7.30 6.42
CA PHE A 3 3.04 -6.04 7.15
C PHE A 3 4.39 -5.86 7.85
N ALA A 4 5.19 -6.93 7.97
CA ALA A 4 6.49 -6.86 8.63
C ALA A 4 7.65 -6.78 7.61
N LEU A 5 7.39 -6.90 6.31
CA LEU A 5 8.41 -6.85 5.27
C LEU A 5 8.75 -5.41 4.91
N ASP A 6 10.01 -5.17 4.54
CA ASP A 6 10.38 -3.93 3.86
C ASP A 6 9.87 -3.97 2.42
N LEU A 7 8.88 -3.11 2.12
CA LEU A 7 8.21 -3.04 0.83
C LEU A 7 8.57 -1.78 0.03
N ASP A 8 9.47 -0.94 0.51
CA ASP A 8 9.74 0.39 -0.07
C ASP A 8 10.18 0.30 -1.54
N SER A 9 10.99 -0.71 -1.86
CA SER A 9 11.44 -0.99 -3.23
C SER A 9 10.31 -1.39 -4.19
N TYR A 10 9.18 -1.89 -3.68
CA TYR A 10 8.07 -2.40 -4.51
C TYR A 10 6.92 -1.40 -4.65
N ARG A 11 6.86 -0.36 -3.81
CA ARG A 11 5.78 0.66 -3.82
C ARG A 11 5.62 1.36 -5.15
N TYR A 12 6.72 1.65 -5.83
CA TYR A 12 6.76 2.44 -7.08
C TYR A 12 6.81 1.58 -8.35
N CYS A 13 6.78 0.25 -8.23
CA CYS A 13 6.89 -0.66 -9.37
C CYS A 13 5.55 -0.97 -10.05
N GLY A 14 4.44 -0.36 -9.59
CA GLY A 14 3.10 -0.64 -10.10
C GLY A 14 2.59 -2.05 -9.83
N VAL A 15 3.18 -2.75 -8.85
CA VAL A 15 2.80 -4.12 -8.48
C VAL A 15 1.62 -4.08 -7.52
N ASN A 16 0.55 -4.82 -7.84
CA ASN A 16 -0.56 -5.04 -6.93
C ASN A 16 -0.23 -6.16 -5.95
N MET A 17 0.05 -5.81 -4.69
CA MET A 17 0.25 -6.77 -3.61
C MET A 17 -0.91 -6.68 -2.63
N THR A 18 -1.59 -7.80 -2.40
CA THR A 18 -2.68 -7.90 -1.43
C THR A 18 -2.37 -9.01 -0.44
N GLY A 19 -2.66 -8.77 0.84
CA GLY A 19 -2.45 -9.73 1.90
C GLY A 19 -3.48 -9.62 3.00
N PHE A 20 -3.30 -10.46 4.01
CA PHE A 20 -4.14 -10.48 5.19
C PHE A 20 -3.33 -10.10 6.43
N ARG A 21 -3.99 -9.45 7.38
CA ARG A 21 -3.43 -9.11 8.68
C ARG A 21 -4.43 -9.50 9.77
N ILE A 22 -3.96 -10.25 10.77
CA ILE A 22 -4.79 -10.67 11.91
C ILE A 22 -4.63 -9.74 13.13
N LEU A 23 -3.56 -8.94 13.18
CA LEU A 23 -3.35 -7.97 14.25
C LEU A 23 -4.34 -6.82 14.12
N ASN A 24 -5.03 -6.49 15.23
CA ASN A 24 -5.96 -5.39 15.30
C ASN A 24 -5.22 -4.07 15.60
N THR A 25 -4.53 -3.53 14.60
CA THR A 25 -3.72 -2.30 14.74
C THR A 25 -4.57 -1.03 14.88
N GLU A 26 -5.87 -1.10 14.59
CA GLU A 26 -6.81 0.04 14.77
C GLU A 26 -7.18 0.26 16.24
N ASN A 27 -7.03 -0.76 17.08
CA ASN A 27 -7.24 -0.62 18.52
C ASN A 27 -6.05 0.10 19.18
N LEU A 28 -6.32 1.27 19.78
CA LEU A 28 -5.31 2.11 20.42
C LEU A 28 -4.50 1.38 21.51
N HIS A 29 -5.12 0.45 22.24
CA HIS A 29 -4.43 -0.34 23.26
C HIS A 29 -3.43 -1.32 22.63
N VAL A 30 -3.83 -1.96 21.53
CA VAL A 30 -2.96 -2.87 20.77
C VAL A 30 -1.81 -2.10 20.15
N ALA A 31 -2.08 -0.93 19.55
CA ALA A 31 -1.06 -0.06 18.99
C ALA A 31 0.00 0.34 20.03
N SER A 32 -0.42 0.70 21.25
CA SER A 32 0.50 1.02 22.35
C SER A 32 1.39 -0.16 22.77
N ILE A 33 0.85 -1.39 22.79
CA ILE A 33 1.64 -2.59 23.09
C ILE A 33 2.67 -2.87 22.00
N ILE A 34 2.28 -2.74 20.72
CA ILE A 34 3.17 -2.92 19.57
C ILE A 34 4.28 -1.86 19.58
N GLU A 35 3.96 -0.61 19.92
CA GLU A 35 4.94 0.47 20.06
C GLU A 35 5.95 0.17 21.16
N LYS A 36 5.47 -0.22 22.35
CA LYS A 36 6.35 -0.60 23.46
C LYS A 36 7.26 -1.78 23.10
N TRP A 37 6.72 -2.79 22.43
CA TRP A 37 7.50 -3.93 21.93
C TRP A 37 8.60 -3.47 20.96
N SER A 38 8.28 -2.57 20.03
CA SER A 38 9.25 -2.01 19.09
C SER A 38 10.38 -1.28 19.81
N MET A 39 10.06 -0.43 20.80
CA MET A 39 11.07 0.29 21.59
C MET A 39 12.02 -0.64 22.35
N GLU A 40 11.51 -1.71 22.96
CA GLU A 40 12.35 -2.68 23.69
C GLU A 40 13.17 -3.55 22.73
N ARG A 41 12.63 -3.89 21.56
CA ARG A 41 13.29 -4.76 20.59
C ARG A 41 14.39 -4.05 19.80
N LEU A 42 14.23 -2.75 19.53
CA LEU A 42 15.28 -1.92 18.93
C LEU A 42 16.50 -1.74 19.85
N GLN A 43 16.37 -2.03 21.15
CA GLN A 43 17.51 -2.06 22.09
C GLN A 43 18.26 -3.40 22.06
N ALA A 44 17.67 -4.45 21.49
CA ALA A 44 18.32 -5.74 21.31
C ALA A 44 19.21 -5.71 20.05
N SER A 45 20.22 -6.58 20.01
CA SER A 45 21.09 -6.68 18.83
C SER A 45 20.28 -7.06 17.59
N PRO A 46 20.37 -6.32 16.47
CA PRO A 46 19.58 -6.60 15.28
C PRO A 46 19.90 -7.99 14.74
N SER A 47 18.87 -8.80 14.52
CA SER A 47 19.00 -10.09 13.85
C SER A 47 19.22 -9.85 12.36
N ALA A 48 20.47 -9.85 11.93
CA ALA A 48 20.86 -9.80 10.52
C ALA A 48 20.38 -11.07 9.81
N ASP A 49 19.27 -10.99 9.06
CA ASP A 49 18.98 -11.76 7.81
C ASP A 49 17.50 -11.86 7.42
N SER A 50 16.57 -11.24 8.15
CA SER A 50 15.15 -11.65 7.98
C SER A 50 14.40 -10.99 6.82
N GLY A 51 14.92 -9.92 6.22
CA GLY A 51 14.14 -9.07 5.28
C GLY A 51 12.88 -8.44 5.91
N LEU A 52 12.74 -8.56 7.23
CA LEU A 52 11.73 -7.91 8.05
C LEU A 52 12.25 -6.54 8.51
N LEU A 53 11.32 -5.59 8.61
CA LEU A 53 11.53 -4.33 9.29
C LEU A 53 11.89 -4.59 10.76
N ASP A 54 12.94 -3.90 11.22
CA ASP A 54 13.42 -4.07 12.59
C ASP A 54 12.41 -3.51 13.61
N GLY A 55 12.33 -4.16 14.77
CA GLY A 55 11.39 -3.78 15.84
C GLY A 55 9.91 -4.14 15.61
N ILE A 56 9.51 -4.65 14.43
CA ILE A 56 8.11 -5.02 14.20
C ILE A 56 7.73 -6.30 14.97
N MET A 57 6.56 -6.25 15.63
CA MET A 57 5.96 -7.44 16.25
C MET A 57 5.41 -8.37 15.17
N THR A 58 5.98 -9.58 15.06
CA THR A 58 5.47 -10.63 14.17
C THR A 58 4.17 -11.22 14.68
N THR A 59 3.42 -11.86 13.78
CA THR A 59 2.18 -12.57 14.13
C THR A 59 2.43 -13.68 15.13
N ASP A 60 3.54 -14.40 15.01
CA ASP A 60 3.93 -15.45 15.97
C ASP A 60 4.16 -14.89 17.38
N ALA A 61 4.79 -13.71 17.48
CA ALA A 61 4.98 -13.03 18.76
C ALA A 61 3.64 -12.57 19.35
N ALA A 62 2.76 -11.98 18.54
CA ALA A 62 1.42 -11.57 18.96
C ALA A 62 0.56 -12.75 19.43
N LEU A 63 0.60 -13.88 18.70
CA LEU A 63 -0.10 -15.12 19.08
C LEU A 63 0.45 -15.70 20.38
N THR A 64 1.76 -15.62 20.60
CA THR A 64 2.39 -16.06 21.86
C THR A 64 1.95 -15.17 23.04
N TYR A 65 1.91 -13.85 22.83
CA TYR A 65 1.41 -12.90 23.82
C TYR A 65 -0.04 -13.21 24.20
N ASP A 66 -0.90 -13.41 23.20
CA ASP A 66 -2.31 -13.74 23.39
C ASP A 66 -2.49 -15.10 24.10
N ALA A 67 -1.69 -16.11 23.75
CA ALA A 67 -1.74 -17.42 24.38
C ALA A 67 -1.46 -17.37 25.89
N VAL A 68 -0.47 -16.57 26.31
CA VAL A 68 -0.15 -16.38 27.74
C VAL A 68 -1.34 -15.75 28.48
N HIS A 69 -2.01 -14.77 27.87
CA HIS A 69 -3.16 -14.10 28.47
C HIS A 69 -4.37 -15.03 28.61
N ILE A 70 -4.64 -15.86 27.60
CA ILE A 70 -5.67 -16.90 27.66
C ILE A 70 -5.41 -17.85 28.83
N VAL A 71 -4.19 -18.40 28.92
CA VAL A 71 -3.84 -19.35 30.00
C VAL A 71 -3.92 -18.69 31.37
N SER A 72 -3.46 -17.44 31.50
CA SER A 72 -3.53 -16.66 32.73
C SER A 72 -4.97 -16.45 33.18
N MET A 73 -5.86 -16.04 32.27
CA MET A 73 -7.28 -15.85 32.58
C MET A 73 -7.96 -17.17 32.96
N SER A 74 -7.69 -18.25 32.22
CA SER A 74 -8.23 -19.57 32.54
C SER A 74 -7.78 -20.04 33.92
N TYR A 75 -6.55 -19.73 34.33
CA TYR A 75 -6.04 -20.01 35.67
C TYR A 75 -6.75 -19.19 36.75
N GLN A 76 -7.00 -17.90 36.53
CA GLN A 76 -7.73 -17.04 37.47
C GLN A 76 -9.18 -17.50 37.70
N ARG A 77 -9.84 -18.06 36.68
CA ARG A 77 -11.22 -18.57 36.77
C ARG A 77 -11.29 -19.98 37.37
N ALA A 78 -10.18 -20.72 37.36
CA ALA A 78 -10.15 -22.07 37.90
C ALA A 78 -10.13 -22.03 39.44
N PRO A 79 -10.79 -23.00 40.12
CA PRO A 79 -10.64 -23.17 41.56
C PRO A 79 -9.18 -23.54 41.89
N GLN A 80 -8.81 -23.49 43.18
CA GLN A 80 -7.46 -23.84 43.61
C GLN A 80 -7.04 -25.22 43.06
N MET A 81 -5.93 -25.22 42.32
CA MET A 81 -5.33 -26.41 41.69
C MET A 81 -3.92 -26.62 42.21
N THR A 82 -3.50 -27.88 42.33
CA THR A 82 -2.13 -28.22 42.72
C THR A 82 -1.31 -28.60 41.49
N VAL A 83 -0.08 -28.10 41.42
CA VAL A 83 0.90 -28.49 40.40
C VAL A 83 1.67 -29.72 40.92
N ASN A 84 1.71 -30.77 40.12
CA ASN A 84 2.42 -32.01 40.48
C ASN A 84 3.54 -32.26 39.45
N SER A 85 4.73 -32.64 39.92
CA SER A 85 5.76 -33.17 39.04
C SER A 85 5.33 -34.55 38.50
N LEU A 86 5.38 -34.72 37.18
CA LEU A 86 4.95 -35.94 36.49
C LEU A 86 6.14 -36.66 35.87
N GLN A 87 6.01 -37.97 35.69
CA GLN A 87 7.03 -38.83 35.07
C GLN A 87 6.44 -39.52 33.84
N CYS A 88 7.07 -39.36 32.67
CA CYS A 88 6.57 -39.89 31.40
C CYS A 88 6.32 -41.41 31.44
N HIS A 89 7.21 -42.17 32.06
CA HIS A 89 7.13 -43.64 32.16
C HIS A 89 5.95 -44.16 33.01
N ARG A 90 5.30 -43.31 33.82
CA ARG A 90 4.25 -43.76 34.75
C ARG A 90 2.84 -43.60 34.21
N HIS A 91 2.68 -42.98 33.04
CA HIS A 91 1.39 -42.77 32.37
C HIS A 91 0.30 -42.17 33.30
N LYS A 92 0.69 -41.42 34.34
CA LYS A 92 -0.24 -40.76 35.27
C LYS A 92 -0.50 -39.33 34.82
N PRO A 93 -1.70 -39.00 34.29
CA PRO A 93 -2.01 -37.64 33.87
C PRO A 93 -2.20 -36.73 35.08
N TRP A 94 -2.09 -35.42 34.85
CA TRP A 94 -2.44 -34.43 35.85
C TRP A 94 -3.94 -34.47 36.15
N ARG A 95 -4.29 -34.67 37.43
CA ARG A 95 -5.69 -34.80 37.89
C ARG A 95 -6.61 -33.68 37.38
N PHE A 96 -6.10 -32.44 37.33
CA PHE A 96 -6.91 -31.28 36.93
C PHE A 96 -6.80 -30.96 35.44
N GLY A 97 -6.00 -31.71 34.66
CA GLY A 97 -5.69 -31.37 33.27
C GLY A 97 -6.91 -31.27 32.37
N SER A 98 -7.83 -32.26 32.41
CA SER A 98 -9.05 -32.24 31.61
C SER A 98 -9.98 -31.07 31.97
N ARG A 99 -10.14 -30.80 33.27
CA ARG A 99 -10.96 -29.67 33.75
C ARG A 99 -10.34 -28.32 33.37
N PHE A 100 -9.02 -28.19 33.49
CA PHE A 100 -8.32 -26.97 33.08
C PHE A 100 -8.40 -26.74 31.58
N MET A 101 -8.29 -27.81 30.79
CA MET A 101 -8.46 -27.74 29.34
C MET A 101 -9.85 -27.21 28.97
N ASN A 102 -10.90 -27.58 29.71
CA ASN A 102 -12.23 -27.01 29.49
C ASN A 102 -12.28 -25.50 29.80
N PHE A 103 -11.61 -25.04 30.87
CA PHE A 103 -11.49 -23.59 31.15
C PHE A 103 -10.74 -22.83 30.06
N ILE A 104 -9.77 -23.46 29.39
CA ILE A 104 -9.09 -22.87 28.22
C ILE A 104 -10.04 -22.81 27.02
N LYS A 105 -10.76 -23.91 26.72
CA LYS A 105 -11.72 -23.96 25.60
C LYS A 105 -12.89 -22.99 25.78
N GLU A 106 -13.28 -22.70 27.01
CA GLU A 106 -14.34 -21.74 27.36
C GLU A 106 -13.81 -20.30 27.51
N ALA A 107 -12.49 -20.08 27.41
CA ALA A 107 -11.92 -18.75 27.50
C ALA A 107 -12.38 -17.89 26.32
N GLN A 108 -12.70 -16.64 26.64
CA GLN A 108 -13.02 -15.60 25.68
C GLN A 108 -12.21 -14.38 26.08
N TRP A 109 -11.40 -13.89 25.15
CA TRP A 109 -10.49 -12.77 25.36
C TRP A 109 -10.42 -11.91 24.11
N GLU A 110 -10.17 -10.62 24.30
CA GLU A 110 -9.86 -9.69 23.23
C GLU A 110 -8.37 -9.38 23.32
N GLY A 111 -7.59 -10.00 22.42
CA GLY A 111 -6.15 -9.91 22.38
C GLY A 111 -5.62 -8.98 21.29
N LEU A 112 -4.32 -9.06 21.04
CA LEU A 112 -3.66 -8.32 19.95
C LEU A 112 -4.19 -8.76 18.58
N THR A 113 -4.56 -10.04 18.47
CA THR A 113 -5.15 -10.63 17.26
C THR A 113 -6.68 -10.56 17.22
N GLY A 114 -7.27 -9.64 17.98
CA GLY A 114 -8.73 -9.45 18.07
C GLY A 114 -9.41 -10.49 18.96
N ARG A 115 -10.65 -10.86 18.59
CA ARG A 115 -11.48 -11.77 19.40
C ARG A 115 -10.93 -13.20 19.33
N ILE A 116 -10.68 -13.79 20.50
CA ILE A 116 -10.19 -15.16 20.65
C ILE A 116 -11.28 -16.00 21.29
N VAL A 117 -11.85 -16.91 20.49
CA VAL A 117 -12.82 -17.90 20.93
C VAL A 117 -12.44 -19.25 20.33
N PHE A 118 -12.53 -20.30 21.15
CA PHE A 118 -12.28 -21.66 20.71
C PHE A 118 -13.59 -22.39 20.49
N ASN A 119 -13.62 -23.23 19.46
CA ASN A 119 -14.71 -24.17 19.28
C ASN A 119 -14.72 -25.15 20.47
N LYS A 120 -15.88 -25.29 21.14
CA LYS A 120 -15.99 -26.09 22.37
C LYS A 120 -15.69 -27.58 22.16
N SER A 121 -16.00 -28.15 20.99
CA SER A 121 -15.74 -29.56 20.70
C SER A 121 -14.29 -29.79 20.29
N THR A 122 -13.78 -29.02 19.31
CA THR A 122 -12.44 -29.25 18.74
C THR A 122 -11.31 -28.57 19.53
N GLY A 123 -11.60 -27.48 20.24
CA GLY A 123 -10.59 -26.64 20.89
C GLY A 123 -9.78 -25.76 19.93
N LEU A 124 -10.21 -25.65 18.67
CA LEU A 124 -9.54 -24.86 17.64
C LEU A 124 -10.18 -23.48 17.52
N ARG A 125 -9.35 -22.47 17.23
CA ARG A 125 -9.81 -21.11 16.88
C ARG A 125 -10.24 -21.12 15.42
N THR A 126 -11.53 -21.31 15.18
CA THR A 126 -12.11 -21.32 13.83
C THR A 126 -12.86 -20.04 13.49
N ASP A 127 -13.10 -19.18 14.47
CA ASP A 127 -13.79 -17.90 14.33
C ASP A 127 -12.79 -16.78 14.64
N PHE A 128 -12.52 -15.95 13.63
CA PHE A 128 -11.54 -14.86 13.69
C PHE A 128 -11.81 -13.85 12.57
N ASP A 129 -11.40 -12.62 12.83
CA ASP A 129 -11.48 -11.51 11.89
C ASP A 129 -10.11 -11.26 11.26
N LEU A 130 -10.10 -10.93 9.97
CA LEU A 130 -8.91 -10.54 9.23
C LEU A 130 -9.10 -9.16 8.61
N ASP A 131 -8.08 -8.33 8.69
CA ASP A 131 -7.94 -7.17 7.82
C ASP A 131 -7.42 -7.61 6.46
N VAL A 132 -8.00 -7.06 5.40
CA VAL A 132 -7.46 -7.16 4.05
C VAL A 132 -6.63 -5.91 3.80
N VAL A 133 -5.35 -6.10 3.50
CA VAL A 133 -4.40 -5.02 3.28
C VAL A 133 -3.86 -5.06 1.85
N SER A 134 -3.62 -3.89 1.27
CA SER A 134 -3.07 -3.75 -0.07
C SER A 134 -1.94 -2.75 -0.08
N LEU A 135 -0.91 -3.01 -0.89
CA LEU A 135 0.21 -2.09 -1.08
C LEU A 135 -0.23 -0.94 -1.99
N LYS A 136 -0.05 0.29 -1.49
CA LYS A 136 -0.23 1.56 -2.21
C LYS A 136 1.11 2.30 -2.24
N GLU A 137 1.16 3.41 -2.97
CA GLU A 137 2.35 4.29 -3.02
C GLU A 137 2.73 4.81 -1.62
N GLU A 138 1.72 5.14 -0.80
CA GLU A 138 1.90 5.60 0.60
C GLU A 138 2.28 4.46 1.56
N GLY A 139 2.12 3.20 1.16
CA GLY A 139 2.44 2.02 1.97
C GLY A 139 1.30 0.99 2.03
N LEU A 140 1.37 0.08 3.00
CA LEU A 140 0.32 -0.92 3.22
C LEU A 140 -0.90 -0.28 3.88
N GLU A 141 -2.03 -0.31 3.18
CA GLU A 141 -3.30 0.24 3.65
C GLU A 141 -4.34 -0.87 3.82
N LYS A 142 -5.21 -0.72 4.83
CA LYS A 142 -6.38 -1.61 4.99
C LYS A 142 -7.45 -1.22 3.98
N ILE A 143 -7.85 -2.17 3.14
CA ILE A 143 -8.85 -2.00 2.09
C ILE A 143 -10.17 -2.73 2.39
N GLY A 144 -10.22 -3.51 3.46
CA GLY A 144 -11.43 -4.22 3.87
C GLY A 144 -11.22 -5.11 5.09
N THR A 145 -12.28 -5.82 5.45
CA THR A 145 -12.30 -6.84 6.49
C THR A 145 -12.83 -8.15 5.92
N TRP A 146 -12.42 -9.26 6.51
CA TRP A 146 -12.94 -10.58 6.22
C TRP A 146 -13.24 -11.28 7.54
N ASP A 147 -14.43 -11.87 7.63
CA ASP A 147 -14.81 -12.71 8.76
C ASP A 147 -15.51 -13.99 8.26
N THR A 148 -15.67 -14.96 9.16
CA THR A 148 -16.21 -16.28 8.81
C THR A 148 -17.70 -16.29 8.48
N ILE A 149 -18.44 -15.25 8.88
CA ILE A 149 -19.92 -15.17 8.81
C ILE A 149 -20.36 -14.37 7.59
N ASN A 150 -19.79 -13.18 7.41
CA ASN A 150 -20.13 -12.20 6.40
C ASN A 150 -19.19 -12.26 5.19
N GLY A 151 -18.05 -12.94 5.31
CA GLY A 151 -17.05 -13.03 4.24
C GLY A 151 -16.32 -11.70 4.03
N LEU A 152 -15.95 -11.42 2.77
CA LEU A 152 -15.17 -10.24 2.40
C LEU A 152 -16.05 -8.98 2.35
N ASN A 153 -15.68 -7.97 3.12
CA ASN A 153 -16.27 -6.63 3.10
C ASN A 153 -15.20 -5.60 2.72
N ILE A 154 -15.27 -5.07 1.50
CA ILE A 154 -14.31 -4.08 1.00
C ILE A 154 -14.79 -2.69 1.43
N THR A 155 -13.97 -2.01 2.23
CA THR A 155 -14.23 -0.65 2.73
C THR A 155 -13.42 0.40 1.97
N GLU A 156 -12.70 0.01 0.92
CA GLU A 156 -12.04 0.92 0.00
C GLU A 156 -13.09 1.83 -0.64
N ILE A 157 -13.39 2.95 0.02
CA ILE A 157 -13.87 4.15 -0.65
C ILE A 157 -12.71 4.48 -1.58
N SER A 158 -12.91 4.35 -2.88
CA SER A 158 -11.96 4.74 -3.91
C SER A 158 -11.66 6.25 -3.81
N ARG A 159 -10.95 6.65 -2.76
CA ARG A 159 -10.30 7.94 -2.59
C ARG A 159 -9.00 7.82 -3.34
N GLY A 160 -8.99 8.36 -4.55
CA GLY A 160 -7.76 8.46 -5.32
C GLY A 160 -7.32 7.17 -5.98
N ARG A 161 -8.23 6.31 -6.44
CA ARG A 161 -7.99 5.73 -7.77
C ARG A 161 -8.06 6.93 -8.70
N GLY A 162 -6.94 7.61 -8.92
CA GLY A 162 -6.71 8.26 -10.20
C GLY A 162 -7.08 7.17 -11.19
N SER A 163 -8.24 7.33 -11.83
CA SER A 163 -8.78 6.37 -12.80
C SER A 163 -7.59 5.85 -13.60
N ASN A 164 -7.44 4.52 -13.75
CA ASN A 164 -6.47 3.91 -14.66
C ASN A 164 -6.27 4.89 -15.82
N ILE A 165 -5.11 5.56 -15.90
CA ILE A 165 -4.98 6.79 -16.71
C ILE A 165 -5.35 6.47 -18.17
N THR A 166 -5.16 5.21 -18.57
CA THR A 166 -5.62 4.59 -19.81
C THR A 166 -7.14 4.66 -20.05
N ASP A 167 -7.97 4.35 -19.05
CA ASP A 167 -9.45 4.45 -19.15
C ASP A 167 -9.93 5.92 -19.07
N SER A 168 -9.10 6.80 -18.49
CA SER A 168 -9.42 8.22 -18.28
C SER A 168 -9.28 9.09 -19.52
N LEU A 169 -8.32 8.74 -20.39
CA LEU A 169 -7.89 9.59 -21.49
C LEU A 169 -8.65 9.35 -22.79
N THR A 170 -9.40 8.25 -22.90
CA THR A 170 -10.20 7.95 -24.09
C THR A 170 -11.23 9.06 -24.36
N ASN A 171 -11.23 9.62 -25.57
CA ASN A 171 -12.05 10.77 -25.99
C ASN A 171 -11.81 12.09 -25.25
N ARG A 172 -10.68 12.26 -24.54
CA ARG A 172 -10.26 13.58 -24.07
C ARG A 172 -9.45 14.31 -25.14
N SER A 173 -9.66 15.62 -25.27
CA SER A 173 -8.86 16.49 -26.12
C SER A 173 -7.78 17.15 -25.26
N LEU A 174 -6.51 16.81 -25.50
CA LEU A 174 -5.37 17.38 -24.79
C LEU A 174 -4.76 18.53 -25.59
N ILE A 175 -4.49 19.66 -24.93
CA ILE A 175 -3.69 20.73 -25.52
C ILE A 175 -2.23 20.42 -25.25
N VAL A 176 -1.45 20.22 -26.30
CA VAL A 176 -0.04 19.87 -26.23
C VAL A 176 0.80 21.10 -26.56
N THR A 177 1.49 21.64 -25.55
CA THR A 177 2.45 22.74 -25.76
C THR A 177 3.80 22.18 -26.16
N THR A 178 4.47 22.85 -27.11
CA THR A 178 5.80 22.45 -27.57
C THR A 178 6.59 23.65 -28.11
N VAL A 179 7.89 23.46 -28.29
CA VAL A 179 8.83 24.43 -28.86
C VAL A 179 9.45 23.82 -30.12
N LEU A 180 9.74 24.66 -31.12
CA LEU A 180 10.42 24.21 -32.33
C LEU A 180 11.88 23.88 -32.04
N GLU A 181 12.26 22.64 -32.29
CA GLU A 181 13.63 22.15 -32.09
C GLU A 181 13.90 20.98 -33.04
N GLU A 182 14.87 21.14 -33.93
CA GLU A 182 15.28 20.06 -34.82
C GLU A 182 16.10 19.00 -34.03
N PRO A 183 15.87 17.69 -34.22
CA PRO A 183 14.92 17.02 -35.13
C PRO A 183 13.59 16.58 -34.46
N TYR A 184 13.27 17.14 -33.30
CA TYR A 184 12.18 16.69 -32.44
C TYR A 184 10.82 17.24 -32.85
N VAL A 185 10.73 18.55 -33.09
CA VAL A 185 9.53 19.25 -33.56
C VAL A 185 9.93 20.32 -34.57
N MET A 186 9.48 20.14 -35.80
CA MET A 186 9.83 20.95 -36.96
C MET A 186 8.57 21.28 -37.76
N PHE A 187 8.60 22.36 -38.52
CA PHE A 187 7.56 22.58 -39.51
C PHE A 187 7.72 21.59 -40.67
N LYS A 188 6.62 20.91 -41.00
CA LYS A 188 6.57 19.95 -42.08
C LYS A 188 6.69 20.64 -43.44
N LYS A 189 7.68 20.23 -44.24
CA LYS A 189 7.84 20.72 -45.61
C LYS A 189 6.82 20.04 -46.52
N SER A 190 5.90 20.81 -47.10
CA SER A 190 4.84 20.31 -47.98
C SER A 190 4.42 21.37 -48.99
N ASP A 191 4.20 20.96 -50.23
CA ASP A 191 3.64 21.81 -51.29
C ASP A 191 2.13 22.06 -51.10
N LYS A 192 1.49 21.25 -50.24
CA LYS A 192 0.07 21.40 -49.88
C LYS A 192 -0.07 22.26 -48.61
N PRO A 193 -1.10 23.12 -48.52
CA PRO A 193 -1.39 23.85 -47.29
C PRO A 193 -1.74 22.86 -46.18
N LEU A 194 -1.01 22.92 -45.07
CA LEU A 194 -1.21 22.11 -43.88
C LEU A 194 -1.91 22.94 -42.79
N SER A 195 -2.81 22.32 -42.03
CA SER A 195 -3.53 22.97 -40.93
C SER A 195 -3.51 22.11 -39.66
N GLY A 196 -3.69 22.74 -38.50
CA GLY A 196 -3.70 22.04 -37.21
C GLY A 196 -2.39 21.30 -36.92
N ASN A 197 -2.51 20.05 -36.48
CA ASN A 197 -1.38 19.18 -36.10
C ASN A 197 -0.51 18.77 -37.29
N ASP A 198 -1.08 18.69 -38.50
CA ASP A 198 -0.36 18.22 -39.70
C ASP A 198 0.77 19.15 -40.14
N ARG A 199 0.84 20.36 -39.55
CA ARG A 199 1.90 21.35 -39.80
C ARG A 199 3.25 20.96 -39.20
N PHE A 200 3.27 20.01 -38.27
CA PHE A 200 4.47 19.64 -37.54
C PHE A 200 4.96 18.23 -37.93
N GLU A 201 6.27 18.04 -37.91
CA GLU A 201 6.93 16.74 -38.08
C GLU A 201 8.14 16.64 -37.15
N GLY A 202 8.61 15.42 -36.87
CA GLY A 202 9.77 15.17 -36.02
C GLY A 202 9.52 14.07 -35.00
N TYR A 203 10.58 13.67 -34.30
CA TYR A 203 10.55 12.52 -33.40
C TYR A 203 9.45 12.60 -32.32
N CYS A 204 9.27 13.78 -31.72
CA CYS A 204 8.26 13.99 -30.68
C CYS A 204 6.82 13.94 -31.23
N ILE A 205 6.63 14.32 -32.51
CA ILE A 205 5.34 14.28 -33.18
C ILE A 205 4.93 12.84 -33.48
N ASP A 206 5.87 12.03 -33.96
CA ASP A 206 5.64 10.61 -34.22
C ASP A 206 5.35 9.85 -32.91
N LEU A 207 6.11 10.14 -31.85
CA LEU A 207 5.87 9.56 -30.53
C LEU A 207 4.48 9.93 -29.99
N LEU A 208 4.09 11.20 -30.09
CA LEU A 208 2.76 11.67 -29.66
C LEU A 208 1.63 10.95 -30.40
N LYS A 209 1.82 10.73 -31.70
CA LYS A 209 0.85 10.00 -32.54
C LYS A 209 0.69 8.55 -32.09
N GLU A 210 1.77 7.84 -31.79
CA GLU A 210 1.72 6.47 -31.26
C GLU A 210 1.07 6.43 -29.87
N LEU A 211 1.41 7.37 -28.98
CA LEU A 211 0.79 7.48 -27.65
C LEU A 211 -0.72 7.74 -27.75
N SER A 212 -1.15 8.62 -28.64
CA SER A 212 -2.56 8.90 -28.92
C SER A 212 -3.28 7.66 -29.44
N SER A 213 -2.65 6.87 -30.32
CA SER A 213 -3.23 5.63 -30.83
C SER A 213 -3.38 4.55 -29.75
N ILE A 214 -2.43 4.44 -28.81
CA ILE A 214 -2.45 3.44 -27.74
C ILE A 214 -3.45 3.84 -26.64
N LEU A 215 -3.47 5.12 -26.27
CA LEU A 215 -4.25 5.63 -25.13
C LEU A 215 -5.62 6.20 -25.52
N GLY A 216 -5.88 6.43 -26.81
CA GLY A 216 -7.18 6.84 -27.35
C GLY A 216 -7.58 8.30 -27.08
N PHE A 217 -6.62 9.19 -26.76
CA PHE A 217 -6.88 10.62 -26.63
C PHE A 217 -6.73 11.35 -27.98
N VAL A 218 -7.44 12.47 -28.11
CA VAL A 218 -7.26 13.43 -29.22
C VAL A 218 -6.37 14.56 -28.71
N TYR A 219 -5.60 15.21 -29.59
CA TYR A 219 -4.69 16.28 -29.18
C TYR A 219 -4.68 17.45 -30.17
N ASP A 220 -4.32 18.64 -29.70
CA ASP A 220 -4.04 19.84 -30.50
C ASP A 220 -2.67 20.40 -30.13
N ILE A 221 -1.80 20.59 -31.12
CA ILE A 221 -0.42 21.06 -30.92
C ILE A 221 -0.37 22.58 -31.00
N GLN A 222 0.11 23.20 -29.93
CA GLN A 222 0.31 24.63 -29.81
C GLN A 222 1.77 24.95 -29.51
N LEU A 223 2.30 25.96 -30.20
CA LEU A 223 3.62 26.48 -29.88
C LEU A 223 3.51 27.38 -28.65
N THR A 224 4.45 27.21 -27.72
CA THR A 224 4.54 28.05 -26.53
C THR A 224 4.63 29.52 -26.93
N GLN A 225 3.89 30.41 -26.24
CA GLN A 225 3.78 31.81 -26.66
C GLN A 225 5.12 32.55 -26.69
N ASP A 226 6.03 32.21 -25.77
CA ASP A 226 7.34 32.83 -25.63
C ASP A 226 8.47 31.98 -26.25
N GLY A 227 8.16 30.80 -26.81
CA GLY A 227 9.12 29.86 -27.38
C GLY A 227 10.14 29.29 -26.38
N LYS A 228 9.83 29.30 -25.07
CA LYS A 228 10.75 28.83 -24.02
C LYS A 228 10.22 27.58 -23.33
N TYR A 229 11.14 26.75 -22.83
CA TYR A 229 10.79 25.59 -22.01
C TYR A 229 10.22 25.98 -20.66
N GLY A 230 10.93 26.85 -19.95
CA GLY A 230 10.54 27.31 -18.63
C GLY A 230 11.75 27.59 -17.76
N THR A 231 11.76 28.76 -17.15
CA THR A 231 12.78 29.22 -16.22
C THR A 231 12.09 30.04 -15.15
N ALA A 232 12.37 29.75 -13.89
CA ALA A 232 11.90 30.55 -12.78
C ALA A 232 12.68 31.87 -12.72
N ASP A 233 11.98 32.97 -12.52
CA ASP A 233 12.62 34.24 -12.16
C ASP A 233 13.05 34.25 -10.67
N ASP A 234 13.75 35.30 -10.25
CA ASP A 234 14.20 35.48 -8.86
C ASP A 234 13.04 35.54 -7.84
N LYS A 235 11.80 35.65 -8.30
CA LYS A 235 10.57 35.67 -7.49
C LYS A 235 9.84 34.31 -7.52
N GLY A 236 10.42 33.30 -8.16
CA GLY A 236 9.85 31.95 -8.27
C GLY A 236 8.72 31.83 -9.29
N GLN A 237 8.52 32.83 -10.16
CA GLN A 237 7.52 32.77 -11.23
C GLN A 237 8.11 32.07 -12.46
N TRP A 238 7.45 31.00 -12.91
CA TRP A 238 7.83 30.26 -14.10
C TRP A 238 7.34 30.96 -15.38
N ASN A 239 8.06 30.76 -16.48
CA ASN A 239 7.65 31.10 -17.85
C ASN A 239 7.60 29.85 -18.74
N GLY A 240 7.42 30.03 -20.05
CA GLY A 240 7.47 28.93 -21.02
C GLY A 240 6.41 27.86 -20.85
N MET A 241 6.71 26.67 -21.39
CA MET A 241 5.86 25.49 -21.26
C MET A 241 5.57 25.14 -19.80
N VAL A 242 6.53 25.31 -18.88
CA VAL A 242 6.30 25.07 -17.45
C VAL A 242 5.19 25.96 -16.91
N LYS A 243 5.17 27.24 -17.28
CA LYS A 243 4.08 28.15 -16.89
C LYS A 243 2.75 27.73 -17.51
N GLU A 244 2.73 27.37 -18.79
CA GLU A 244 1.50 26.94 -19.46
C GLU A 244 0.90 25.67 -18.84
N LEU A 245 1.73 24.80 -18.26
CA LEU A 245 1.27 23.62 -17.50
C LEU A 245 0.75 24.01 -16.10
N ILE A 246 1.43 24.93 -15.40
CA ILE A 246 1.01 25.45 -14.09
C ILE A 246 -0.32 26.19 -14.18
N ASP A 247 -0.48 27.04 -15.19
CA ASP A 247 -1.67 27.87 -15.42
C ASP A 247 -2.83 27.06 -16.06
N HIS A 248 -2.65 25.75 -16.26
CA HIS A 248 -3.59 24.84 -16.92
C HIS A 248 -4.03 25.28 -18.33
N VAL A 249 -3.18 26.05 -19.02
CA VAL A 249 -3.36 26.45 -20.43
C VAL A 249 -3.08 25.26 -21.35
N SER A 250 -2.12 24.42 -20.98
CA SER A 250 -1.78 23.18 -21.67
C SER A 250 -1.98 21.98 -20.74
N SER A 251 -2.29 20.82 -21.32
CA SER A 251 -2.48 19.56 -20.59
C SER A 251 -1.26 18.64 -20.66
N LEU A 252 -0.37 18.87 -21.63
CA LEU A 252 0.84 18.10 -21.85
C LEU A 252 1.92 18.99 -22.48
N GLY A 253 3.17 18.82 -22.05
CA GLY A 253 4.34 19.40 -22.70
C GLY A 253 5.20 18.29 -23.31
N ILE A 254 5.63 18.44 -24.57
CA ILE A 254 6.52 17.48 -25.23
C ILE A 254 7.78 18.20 -25.69
N LEU A 255 8.92 17.67 -25.27
CA LEU A 255 10.25 18.21 -25.50
C LEU A 255 11.32 17.11 -25.50
N ASP A 256 12.54 17.48 -25.87
CA ASP A 256 13.71 16.62 -26.00
C ASP A 256 14.50 16.43 -24.69
N LYS A 257 14.25 17.24 -23.65
CA LYS A 257 15.06 17.25 -22.42
C LYS A 257 14.57 16.29 -21.35
N ILE A 258 15.55 15.81 -20.58
CA ILE A 258 15.36 15.09 -19.31
C ILE A 258 14.72 16.04 -18.29
N LEU A 259 13.69 15.56 -17.58
CA LEU A 259 13.15 16.21 -16.39
C LEU A 259 14.26 16.34 -15.34
N THR A 260 14.88 17.53 -15.24
CA THR A 260 15.77 17.84 -14.13
C THR A 260 14.94 18.05 -12.88
N SER A 261 15.25 17.31 -11.81
CA SER A 261 14.55 17.29 -10.52
C SER A 261 13.92 18.64 -10.15
N PHE A 262 12.60 18.74 -10.35
CA PHE A 262 11.78 19.78 -9.76
C PHE A 262 11.59 19.42 -8.28
N CYS A 263 12.57 19.77 -7.45
CA CYS A 263 12.30 19.87 -6.01
C CYS A 263 11.49 21.16 -5.81
N LEU A 264 10.16 21.00 -5.71
CA LEU A 264 9.31 21.90 -4.96
C LEU A 264 9.43 21.58 -3.46
#